data_AF-A0A2S3H7C5-F1
#
_entry.id   AF-A0A2S3H7C5-F1
#
_cell.length_a   1.000
_cell.length_b   1.000
_cell.length_c   1.000
_cell.angle_alpha   90.00
_cell.angle_beta   90.00
_cell.angle_gamma   90.00
#
_symmetry.space_group_name_H-M   'P 1'
#
loop_
_entity.id
_entity.type
_entity.pdbx_description
1 polymer ?
#
loop_
_entity_poly.entity_id
_entity_poly.type
_entity_poly.pdbx_seq_one_letter_code
_entity_poly.pdbx_strand_id
1 'polypeptide(L)'
;MSMCPSSYSIPFYPDISQPGPPKFYLLKLLLPDRKGLLHDVTHILSELELLIHRVKVSTTPDGRVVDLFFITDGMELLHTKERQEETCSTLIATLGHSISCEVLSAEGFQQGFSSLPPKIAEELFRVELAGSEICSSSLSAELKRVQTATINFDNSLSPAHTLVQIICADQKGLIYDILRTMKDCNIQIFYGRFRSDKKGSVNKGCREVDLFVKQVDGKKVIDPEKQEALRSRLRSEMLHPLRVMIVSRGPDTELLVANPVELSGKGRPRVFYDATLALKALGICIFSAEIGRQAASERQWEVYRFLLDDSKEFPLANSPTNRNRVVDRVRKTLMGCYN
;
A
#
# COMPACT_ATOMS: atom_id res chain seq x y z
N MET A 1 37.99 0.86 34.85
CA MET A 1 36.52 1.09 34.80
C MET A 1 36.31 2.46 34.21
N SER A 2 35.91 2.55 32.93
CA SER A 2 35.60 3.81 32.27
C SER A 2 34.10 4.00 32.32
N MET A 3 33.65 5.06 32.99
CA MET A 3 32.24 5.42 33.10
C MET A 3 31.80 6.12 31.81
N CYS A 4 30.75 5.60 31.17
CA CYS A 4 30.12 6.23 30.03
C CYS A 4 29.41 7.54 30.45
N PRO A 5 29.50 8.63 29.67
CA PRO A 5 28.73 9.85 29.96
C PRO A 5 27.23 9.61 29.77
N SER A 6 26.46 10.13 30.72
CA SER A 6 25.00 10.13 30.77
C SER A 6 24.36 10.90 29.60
N SER A 7 23.48 10.22 28.88
CA SER A 7 22.25 10.74 28.24
C SER A 7 22.26 12.20 27.77
N TYR A 8 22.79 12.44 26.57
CA TYR A 8 22.35 13.57 25.74
C TYR A 8 21.11 13.14 24.96
N SER A 9 19.95 13.58 25.44
CA SER A 9 18.70 13.56 24.67
C SER A 9 18.88 14.54 23.52
N ILE A 10 19.23 14.06 22.33
CA ILE A 10 19.16 14.89 21.12
C ILE A 10 17.68 15.02 20.76
N PRO A 11 17.07 16.21 20.80
CA PRO A 11 15.69 16.37 20.35
C PRO A 11 15.69 16.35 18.82
N PHE A 12 15.52 15.16 18.24
CA PHE A 12 15.38 14.97 16.79
C PHE A 12 13.95 15.19 16.27
N TYR A 13 13.01 15.60 17.14
CA TYR A 13 11.66 15.91 16.72
C TYR A 13 11.52 17.43 16.65
N PRO A 14 11.47 18.04 15.44
CA PRO A 14 10.90 19.37 15.33
C PRO A 14 9.50 19.33 15.94
N ASP A 15 9.15 20.40 16.66
CA ASP A 15 7.83 20.60 17.23
C ASP A 15 6.79 20.47 16.09
N ILE A 16 6.09 19.33 16.02
CA ILE A 16 5.08 19.10 14.99
C ILE A 16 3.88 19.93 15.40
N SER A 17 3.87 21.20 14.98
CA SER A 17 2.66 22.01 14.93
C SER A 17 1.55 21.15 14.35
N GLN A 18 0.41 21.06 15.03
CA GLN A 18 -0.70 20.25 14.55
C GLN A 18 -0.99 20.63 13.09
N PRO A 19 -0.89 19.69 12.13
CA PRO A 19 -1.09 20.02 10.73
C PRO A 19 -2.50 20.57 10.57
N GLY A 20 -2.62 21.68 9.83
CA GLY A 20 -3.91 22.21 9.43
C GLY A 20 -4.69 21.18 8.60
N PRO A 21 -5.98 21.43 8.32
CA PRO A 21 -6.74 20.54 7.46
C PRO A 21 -6.02 20.35 6.11
N PRO A 22 -5.99 19.12 5.56
CA PRO A 22 -5.27 18.84 4.32
C PRO A 22 -5.83 19.71 3.18
N LYS A 23 -4.92 20.39 2.47
CA LYS A 23 -5.27 21.19 1.29
C LYS A 23 -5.27 20.30 0.06
N PHE A 24 -6.43 20.18 -0.57
CA PHE A 24 -6.58 19.42 -1.81
C PHE A 24 -6.35 20.32 -3.02
N TYR A 25 -5.74 19.74 -4.04
CA TYR A 25 -5.51 20.37 -5.33
C TYR A 25 -6.06 19.50 -6.45
N LEU A 26 -6.51 20.14 -7.51
CA LEU A 26 -6.87 19.49 -8.75
C LEU A 26 -5.73 19.72 -9.75
N LEU A 27 -5.00 18.65 -10.05
CA LEU A 27 -4.08 18.62 -11.16
C LEU A 27 -4.84 18.15 -12.41
N LYS A 28 -4.90 19.04 -13.40
CA LYS A 28 -5.56 18.80 -14.69
C LYS A 28 -4.50 18.62 -15.76
N LEU A 29 -4.61 17.52 -16.49
CA LEU A 29 -3.68 17.13 -17.53
C LEU A 29 -4.43 16.88 -18.85
N LEU A 30 -4.03 17.58 -19.92
CA LEU A 30 -4.53 17.31 -21.27
C LEU A 30 -3.41 16.69 -22.10
N LEU A 31 -3.64 15.45 -22.51
CA LEU A 31 -2.63 14.56 -23.09
C LEU A 31 -3.23 13.85 -24.32
N PRO A 32 -2.43 13.49 -25.35
CA PRO A 32 -2.83 12.45 -26.29
C PRO A 32 -3.02 11.12 -25.57
N ASP A 33 -4.07 10.36 -25.91
CA ASP A 33 -4.31 9.05 -25.28
C ASP A 33 -3.20 8.05 -25.60
N ARG A 34 -2.79 7.27 -24.61
CA ARG A 34 -1.96 6.07 -24.81
C ARG A 34 -2.11 5.07 -23.67
N LYS A 35 -1.98 3.79 -24.00
CA LYS A 35 -2.00 2.70 -23.00
C LYS A 35 -0.92 2.93 -21.93
N GLY A 36 -1.33 2.89 -20.65
CA GLY A 36 -0.43 3.02 -19.51
C GLY A 36 -0.10 4.45 -19.08
N LEU A 37 -0.70 5.47 -19.69
CA LEU A 37 -0.45 6.88 -19.37
C LEU A 37 -0.70 7.23 -17.89
N LEU A 38 -1.79 6.71 -17.32
CA LEU A 38 -2.10 6.92 -15.91
C LEU A 38 -0.97 6.45 -14.98
N HIS A 39 -0.33 5.33 -15.31
CA HIS A 39 0.79 4.83 -14.53
C HIS A 39 2.02 5.74 -14.64
N ASP A 40 2.30 6.26 -15.84
CA ASP A 40 3.44 7.18 -16.06
C ASP A 40 3.26 8.47 -15.27
N VAL A 41 2.05 9.04 -15.27
CA VAL A 41 1.71 10.20 -14.43
C VAL A 41 1.85 9.82 -12.95
N THR A 42 1.31 8.68 -12.53
CA THR A 42 1.42 8.20 -11.15
C THR A 42 2.86 8.04 -10.69
N HIS A 43 3.76 7.60 -11.56
CA HIS A 43 5.20 7.50 -11.27
C HIS A 43 5.77 8.88 -10.92
N ILE A 44 5.56 9.87 -11.79
CA ILE A 44 6.08 11.23 -11.60
C ILE A 44 5.49 11.86 -10.33
N LEU A 45 4.17 11.73 -10.12
CA LEU A 45 3.53 12.25 -8.90
C LEU A 45 4.10 11.59 -7.64
N SER A 46 4.43 10.29 -7.70
CA SER A 46 5.04 9.60 -6.57
C SER A 46 6.47 10.05 -6.28
N GLU A 47 7.25 10.41 -7.31
CA GLU A 47 8.60 10.97 -7.15
C GLU A 47 8.56 12.38 -6.57
N LEU A 48 7.50 13.14 -6.88
CA LEU A 48 7.24 14.47 -6.34
C LEU A 48 6.56 14.44 -4.96
N GLU A 49 6.33 13.28 -4.34
CA GLU A 49 5.60 13.15 -3.07
C GLU A 49 4.15 13.72 -3.11
N LEU A 50 3.54 13.74 -4.29
CA LEU A 50 2.15 14.11 -4.49
C LEU A 50 1.24 12.88 -4.35
N LEU A 51 0.33 12.93 -3.38
CA LEU A 51 -0.56 11.83 -3.05
C LEU A 51 -1.86 11.95 -3.83
N ILE A 52 -2.20 10.93 -4.61
CA ILE A 52 -3.46 10.84 -5.34
C ILE A 52 -4.57 10.38 -4.40
N HIS A 53 -5.74 11.02 -4.45
CA HIS A 53 -6.96 10.61 -3.76
C HIS A 53 -8.04 10.11 -4.71
N ARG A 54 -8.12 10.73 -5.89
CA ARG A 54 -9.08 10.38 -6.93
C ARG A 54 -8.53 10.75 -8.30
N VAL A 55 -8.85 9.92 -9.29
CA VAL A 55 -8.57 10.16 -10.70
C VAL A 55 -9.84 9.98 -11.50
N LYS A 56 -10.10 10.92 -12.41
CA LYS A 56 -11.09 10.75 -13.47
C LYS A 56 -10.41 10.94 -14.81
N VAL A 57 -10.54 9.95 -15.68
CA VAL A 57 -10.05 9.97 -17.05
C VAL A 57 -11.25 10.17 -17.94
N SER A 58 -11.23 11.20 -18.79
CA SER A 58 -12.26 11.39 -19.81
C SER A 58 -11.65 11.75 -21.15
N THR A 59 -12.13 11.12 -22.21
CA THR A 59 -11.74 11.44 -23.58
C THR A 59 -12.62 12.56 -24.12
N THR A 60 -12.01 13.59 -24.70
CA THR A 60 -12.70 14.70 -25.36
C THR A 60 -13.09 14.34 -26.80
N PRO A 61 -14.06 15.02 -27.41
CA PRO A 61 -14.52 14.72 -28.78
C PRO A 61 -13.43 14.82 -29.86
N ASP A 62 -12.36 15.58 -29.62
CA ASP A 62 -11.18 15.71 -30.48
C ASP A 62 -10.14 14.59 -30.28
N GLY A 63 -10.43 13.58 -29.46
CA GLY A 63 -9.57 12.42 -29.22
C GLY A 63 -8.45 12.63 -28.21
N ARG A 64 -8.40 13.79 -27.53
CA ARG A 64 -7.49 14.01 -26.39
C ARG A 64 -8.07 13.40 -25.12
N VAL A 65 -7.22 13.17 -24.14
CA VAL A 65 -7.59 12.72 -22.80
C VAL A 65 -7.41 13.86 -21.82
N VAL A 66 -8.43 14.09 -21.02
CA VAL A 66 -8.41 14.98 -19.87
C VAL A 66 -8.36 14.10 -18.63
N ASP A 67 -7.21 14.10 -17.97
CA ASP A 67 -7.03 13.44 -16.68
C ASP A 67 -7.13 14.48 -15.57
N LEU A 68 -8.02 14.20 -14.61
CA LEU A 68 -8.27 15.02 -13.43
C LEU A 68 -7.81 14.26 -12.20
N PHE A 69 -6.73 14.72 -11.58
CA PHE A 69 -6.16 14.16 -10.37
C PHE A 69 -6.47 15.06 -9.17
N PHE A 70 -7.20 14.53 -8.19
CA PHE A 70 -7.35 15.16 -6.89
C PHE A 70 -6.20 14.70 -6.02
N ILE A 71 -5.33 15.63 -5.62
CA ILE A 71 -4.06 15.35 -4.96
C ILE A 71 -3.86 16.17 -3.68
N THR A 72 -3.01 15.68 -2.80
CA THR A 72 -2.39 16.44 -1.69
C THR A 72 -0.86 16.42 -1.84
N ASP A 73 -0.18 17.38 -1.23
CA ASP A 73 1.29 17.47 -1.27
C ASP A 73 1.89 17.01 0.05
N GLY A 74 2.70 15.95 0.01
CA GLY A 74 3.39 15.43 1.20
C GLY A 74 4.37 16.43 1.83
N MET A 75 4.85 17.39 1.04
CA MET A 75 5.74 18.47 1.50
C MET A 75 4.96 19.73 1.96
N GLU A 76 3.65 19.77 1.75
CA GLU A 76 2.77 20.91 2.04
C GLU A 76 3.15 22.23 1.32
N LEU A 77 3.89 22.16 0.20
CA LEU A 77 4.39 23.33 -0.54
C LEU A 77 3.57 23.69 -1.78
N LEU A 78 2.61 22.86 -2.21
CA LEU A 78 1.84 23.05 -3.45
C LEU A 78 0.91 24.28 -3.45
N HIS A 79 0.81 24.99 -2.33
CA HIS A 79 0.20 26.32 -2.26
C HIS A 79 1.07 27.42 -2.90
N THR A 80 2.37 27.16 -3.10
CA THR A 80 3.32 28.09 -3.72
C THR A 80 3.34 27.93 -5.24
N LYS A 81 3.57 29.04 -5.96
CA LYS A 81 3.70 29.00 -7.43
C LYS A 81 4.92 28.21 -7.88
N GLU A 82 6.04 28.34 -7.18
CA GLU A 82 7.29 27.63 -7.48
C GLU A 82 7.08 26.11 -7.50
N ARG A 83 6.41 25.56 -6.47
CA ARG A 83 6.09 24.13 -6.41
C ARG A 83 5.14 23.67 -7.51
N GLN A 84 4.17 24.51 -7.89
CA GLN A 84 3.25 24.21 -8.99
C GLN A 84 3.96 24.22 -10.35
N GLU A 85 4.84 25.20 -10.58
CA GLU A 85 5.64 25.33 -11.80
C GLU A 85 6.65 24.18 -11.92
N GLU A 86 7.32 23.79 -10.82
CA GLU A 86 8.18 22.61 -10.76
C GLU A 86 7.41 21.34 -11.12
N THR A 87 6.24 21.13 -10.51
CA THR A 87 5.37 19.97 -10.76
C THR A 87 4.98 19.88 -12.23
N CYS A 88 4.47 20.98 -12.80
CA CYS A 88 4.06 20.99 -14.20
C CYS A 88 5.23 20.87 -15.16
N SER A 89 6.36 21.53 -14.88
CA SER A 89 7.58 21.42 -15.70
C SER A 89 8.09 19.99 -15.74
N THR A 90 8.09 19.29 -14.61
CA THR A 90 8.52 17.89 -14.51
C THR A 90 7.59 16.96 -15.31
N LEU A 91 6.27 17.16 -15.21
CA LEU A 91 5.28 16.42 -15.99
C LEU A 91 5.46 16.64 -17.50
N ILE A 92 5.60 17.89 -17.94
CA ILE A 92 5.78 18.24 -19.36
C ILE A 92 7.11 17.70 -19.89
N ALA A 93 8.20 17.81 -19.13
CA ALA A 93 9.51 17.33 -19.54
C ALA A 93 9.52 15.80 -19.72
N THR A 94 8.81 15.06 -18.87
CA THR A 94 8.83 13.59 -18.87
C THR A 94 7.83 12.99 -19.86
N LEU A 95 6.65 13.60 -19.99
CA LEU A 95 5.54 13.06 -20.79
C LEU A 95 5.51 13.65 -22.22
N GLY A 96 6.15 14.79 -22.47
CA GLY A 96 6.30 15.42 -23.79
C GLY A 96 5.65 16.81 -23.91
N HIS A 97 6.04 17.54 -24.96
CA HIS A 97 5.69 18.95 -25.17
C HIS A 97 4.24 19.20 -25.62
N SER A 98 3.47 18.16 -25.97
CA SER A 98 2.06 18.28 -26.39
C SER A 98 1.07 18.27 -25.22
N ILE A 99 1.54 18.57 -24.01
CA ILE A 99 0.79 18.42 -22.77
C ILE A 99 0.47 19.78 -22.17
N SER A 100 -0.78 19.94 -21.74
CA SER A 100 -1.17 21.05 -20.87
C SER A 100 -1.30 20.52 -19.44
N CYS A 101 -0.68 21.23 -18.51
CA CYS A 101 -0.70 20.96 -17.08
C CYS A 101 -1.18 22.20 -16.33
N GLU A 102 -2.15 22.03 -15.44
CA GLU A 102 -2.70 23.08 -14.62
C GLU A 102 -2.96 22.55 -13.21
N VAL A 103 -2.54 23.30 -12.18
CA VAL A 103 -2.83 22.99 -10.78
C VAL A 103 -3.79 24.03 -10.25
N LEU A 104 -4.92 23.57 -9.71
CA LEU A 104 -5.98 24.41 -9.15
C LEU A 104 -6.20 24.06 -7.68
N SER A 105 -6.54 25.07 -6.87
CA SER A 105 -7.05 24.82 -5.51
C SER A 105 -8.38 24.05 -5.62
N ALA A 106 -8.52 22.95 -4.88
CA ALA A 106 -9.75 22.15 -4.83
C ALA A 106 -10.47 22.36 -3.49
N GLU A 107 -10.67 23.63 -3.13
CA GLU A 107 -11.43 24.04 -1.95
C GLU A 107 -12.86 23.47 -2.01
N GLY A 108 -13.21 22.63 -1.03
CA GLY A 108 -14.49 21.94 -1.00
C GLY A 108 -14.50 20.54 -1.60
N PHE A 109 -13.37 20.03 -2.12
CA PHE A 109 -13.24 18.59 -2.38
C PHE A 109 -13.38 17.84 -1.05
N GLN A 110 -14.53 17.19 -0.87
CA GLN A 110 -14.68 16.19 0.16
C GLN A 110 -14.21 14.87 -0.42
N GLN A 111 -13.38 14.16 0.36
CA GLN A 111 -12.98 12.80 0.04
C GLN A 111 -14.21 11.87 0.14
N GLY A 112 -15.06 11.92 -0.88
CA GLY A 112 -16.24 11.09 -1.01
C GLY A 112 -15.81 9.74 -1.56
N PHE A 113 -15.95 8.70 -0.74
CA PHE A 113 -15.80 7.32 -1.17
C PHE A 113 -17.19 6.72 -1.33
N SER A 114 -17.50 6.23 -2.53
CA SER A 114 -18.77 5.52 -2.72
C SER A 114 -18.75 4.22 -1.90
N SER A 115 -19.77 4.01 -1.08
CA SER A 115 -19.84 2.83 -0.21
C SER A 115 -19.84 1.54 -1.05
N LEU A 116 -19.08 0.55 -0.60
CA LEU A 116 -19.10 -0.76 -1.22
C LEU A 116 -20.45 -1.45 -0.92
N PRO A 117 -21.05 -2.17 -1.88
CA PRO A 117 -22.20 -3.03 -1.62
C PRO A 117 -21.89 -4.03 -0.48
N PRO A 118 -22.84 -4.32 0.44
CA PRO A 118 -22.58 -5.13 1.63
C PRO A 118 -21.90 -6.47 1.34
N LYS A 119 -22.40 -7.21 0.34
CA LYS A 119 -21.83 -8.51 -0.07
C LYS A 119 -20.36 -8.41 -0.52
N ILE A 120 -20.03 -7.34 -1.24
CA ILE A 120 -18.66 -7.07 -1.70
C ILE A 120 -17.77 -6.71 -0.51
N ALA A 121 -18.27 -5.90 0.41
CA ALA A 121 -17.53 -5.55 1.63
C ALA A 121 -17.27 -6.77 2.52
N GLU A 122 -18.27 -7.62 2.75
CA GLU A 122 -18.15 -8.86 3.53
C GLU A 122 -17.12 -9.83 2.93
N GLU A 123 -17.04 -9.91 1.61
CA GLU A 123 -16.04 -10.74 0.91
C GLU A 123 -14.65 -10.10 0.98
N LEU A 124 -14.54 -8.80 0.68
CA LEU A 124 -13.26 -8.08 0.64
C LEU A 124 -12.57 -8.03 2.00
N PHE A 125 -13.33 -7.85 3.09
CA PHE A 125 -12.79 -7.71 4.44
C PHE A 125 -12.81 -9.02 5.23
N ARG A 126 -13.13 -10.15 4.59
CA ARG A 126 -13.12 -11.45 5.25
C ARG A 126 -11.73 -11.75 5.81
N VAL A 127 -11.68 -12.10 7.09
CA VAL A 127 -10.45 -12.57 7.74
C VAL A 127 -10.17 -13.97 7.23
N GLU A 128 -9.17 -14.13 6.38
CA GLU A 128 -8.63 -15.43 6.00
C GLU A 128 -7.91 -16.01 7.22
N LEU A 129 -8.66 -16.76 8.04
CA LEU A 129 -8.07 -17.60 9.07
C LEU A 129 -7.14 -18.60 8.39
N ALA A 130 -5.91 -18.69 8.90
CA ALA A 130 -4.93 -19.70 8.50
C ALA A 130 -5.54 -21.09 8.76
N GLY A 131 -6.18 -21.67 7.74
CA GLY A 131 -6.90 -22.95 7.83
C GLY A 131 -8.13 -23.10 6.93
N SER A 132 -8.64 -22.02 6.30
CA SER A 132 -9.80 -22.12 5.39
C SER A 132 -9.38 -22.37 3.94
N GLU A 133 -9.67 -23.58 3.45
CA GLU A 133 -9.37 -24.15 2.12
C GLU A 133 -10.03 -23.47 0.90
N ILE A 134 -10.29 -22.15 0.90
CA ILE A 134 -11.13 -21.51 -0.14
C ILE A 134 -10.34 -20.98 -1.36
N CYS A 135 -9.01 -21.09 -1.40
CA CYS A 135 -8.22 -20.86 -2.62
C CYS A 135 -7.09 -21.88 -2.79
N SER A 136 -7.45 -23.16 -2.77
CA SER A 136 -6.54 -24.30 -2.97
C SER A 136 -6.11 -24.52 -4.43
N SER A 137 -6.68 -23.82 -5.42
CA SER A 137 -6.32 -24.01 -6.83
C SER A 137 -5.33 -22.95 -7.33
N SER A 138 -4.04 -23.20 -7.08
CA SER A 138 -2.85 -22.47 -7.56
C SER A 138 -2.21 -21.43 -6.64
N LEU A 139 -2.04 -21.76 -5.35
CA LEU A 139 -1.05 -21.07 -4.52
C LEU A 139 0.34 -21.24 -5.16
N SER A 140 0.97 -20.13 -5.58
CA SER A 140 2.35 -20.14 -6.06
C SER A 140 3.27 -20.70 -4.98
N ALA A 141 4.38 -21.35 -5.38
CA ALA A 141 5.38 -21.88 -4.44
C ALA A 141 5.93 -20.80 -3.47
N GLU A 142 5.77 -19.52 -3.82
CA GLU A 142 6.14 -18.36 -3.02
C GLU A 142 5.17 -18.11 -1.86
N LEU A 143 3.85 -18.25 -2.06
CA LEU A 143 2.88 -18.16 -0.96
C LEU A 143 3.04 -19.29 0.05
N LYS A 144 3.48 -20.48 -0.41
CA LYS A 144 3.87 -21.59 0.48
C LYS A 144 5.12 -21.26 1.33
N ARG A 145 6.08 -20.49 0.82
CA ARG A 145 7.23 -19.99 1.61
C ARG A 145 6.81 -18.93 2.63
N VAL A 146 5.87 -18.05 2.29
CA VAL A 146 5.34 -17.05 3.23
C VAL A 146 4.57 -17.71 4.39
N GLN A 147 3.84 -18.81 4.12
CA GLN A 147 3.19 -19.62 5.17
C GLN A 147 4.17 -20.16 6.22
N THR A 148 5.44 -20.35 5.86
CA THR A 148 6.48 -20.89 6.77
C THR A 148 7.15 -19.84 7.67
N ALA A 149 6.57 -18.65 7.80
CA ALA A 149 7.12 -17.62 8.67
C ALA A 149 7.34 -18.13 10.11
N THR A 150 8.61 -18.14 10.52
CA THR A 150 9.04 -18.58 11.85
C THR A 150 9.18 -17.36 12.74
N ILE A 151 8.51 -17.37 13.89
CA ILE A 151 8.49 -16.26 14.85
C ILE A 151 8.80 -16.80 16.24
N ASN A 152 9.99 -16.46 16.73
CA ASN A 152 10.51 -16.88 18.02
C ASN A 152 10.60 -15.71 18.98
N PHE A 153 10.46 -16.00 20.26
CA PHE A 153 10.52 -15.01 21.34
C PHE A 153 11.62 -15.43 22.31
N ASP A 154 12.55 -14.53 22.57
CA ASP A 154 13.62 -14.74 23.53
C ASP A 154 13.59 -13.66 24.61
N ASN A 155 13.49 -14.11 25.86
CA ASN A 155 13.49 -13.27 27.05
C ASN A 155 14.78 -13.41 27.88
N SER A 156 15.83 -14.03 27.34
CA SER A 156 17.12 -14.23 28.01
C SER A 156 18.20 -13.24 27.55
N LEU A 157 18.25 -12.91 26.25
CA LEU A 157 19.30 -12.07 25.64
C LEU A 157 19.32 -10.61 26.11
N SER A 158 18.20 -10.09 26.64
CA SER A 158 18.13 -8.76 27.22
C SER A 158 17.43 -8.79 28.57
N PRO A 159 17.98 -8.16 29.62
CA PRO A 159 17.29 -8.04 30.89
C PRO A 159 16.02 -7.19 30.79
N ALA A 160 15.97 -6.25 29.83
CA ALA A 160 14.91 -5.25 29.73
C ALA A 160 13.91 -5.48 28.59
N HIS A 161 14.26 -6.23 27.53
CA HIS A 161 13.44 -6.37 26.32
C HIS A 161 13.17 -7.83 25.99
N THR A 162 12.09 -8.08 25.26
CA THR A 162 11.88 -9.35 24.55
C THR A 162 12.47 -9.22 23.16
N LEU A 163 13.30 -10.17 22.75
CA LEU A 163 13.73 -10.29 21.37
C LEU A 163 12.68 -11.09 20.60
N VAL A 164 12.14 -10.52 19.52
CA VAL A 164 11.29 -11.21 18.56
C VAL A 164 12.10 -11.45 17.30
N GLN A 165 12.30 -12.71 16.95
CA GLN A 165 13.05 -13.12 15.77
C GLN A 165 12.08 -13.65 14.73
N ILE A 166 12.08 -13.03 13.55
CA ILE A 166 11.17 -13.33 12.45
C ILE A 166 12.01 -13.75 11.25
N ILE A 167 11.72 -14.94 10.72
CA ILE A 167 12.23 -15.41 9.44
C ILE A 167 11.04 -15.62 8.52
N CYS A 168 10.97 -14.86 7.44
CA CYS A 168 9.87 -14.92 6.48
C CYS A 168 10.36 -14.68 5.05
N ALA A 169 9.50 -14.90 4.06
CA ALA A 169 9.83 -14.61 2.67
C ALA A 169 10.06 -13.10 2.47
N ASP A 170 11.03 -12.76 1.63
CA ASP A 170 11.26 -11.38 1.23
C ASP A 170 10.12 -10.91 0.32
N GLN A 171 9.50 -9.79 0.68
CA GLN A 171 8.41 -9.21 -0.09
C GLN A 171 8.41 -7.70 0.05
N LYS A 172 7.89 -7.02 -0.97
CA LYS A 172 7.72 -5.57 -0.95
C LYS A 172 6.82 -5.19 0.23
N GLY A 173 7.18 -4.12 0.93
CA GLY A 173 6.39 -3.62 2.07
C GLY A 173 6.54 -4.40 3.37
N LEU A 174 7.34 -5.48 3.41
CA LEU A 174 7.48 -6.34 4.60
C LEU A 174 7.78 -5.58 5.89
N ILE A 175 8.71 -4.61 5.84
CA ILE A 175 9.07 -3.81 7.02
C ILE A 175 7.85 -3.02 7.51
N TYR A 176 7.12 -2.37 6.61
CA TYR A 176 5.90 -1.65 6.96
C TYR A 176 4.85 -2.59 7.58
N ASP A 177 4.64 -3.76 6.98
CA ASP A 177 3.64 -4.73 7.45
C ASP A 177 3.98 -5.24 8.86
N ILE A 178 5.27 -5.51 9.16
CA ILE A 178 5.75 -5.87 10.50
C ILE A 178 5.57 -4.72 11.48
N LEU A 179 6.09 -3.53 11.16
CA LEU A 179 6.08 -2.38 12.08
C LEU A 179 4.65 -1.93 12.41
N ARG A 180 3.77 -1.86 11.40
CA ARG A 180 2.35 -1.57 11.59
C ARG A 180 1.70 -2.62 12.50
N THR A 181 1.95 -3.90 12.24
CA THR A 181 1.36 -4.98 13.05
C THR A 181 1.82 -4.92 14.50
N MET A 182 3.10 -4.64 14.75
CA MET A 182 3.62 -4.44 16.10
C MET A 182 2.93 -3.27 16.80
N LYS A 183 2.75 -2.15 16.10
CA LYS A 183 2.01 -0.99 16.61
C LYS A 183 0.55 -1.32 16.91
N ASP A 184 -0.16 -1.99 15.99
CA ASP A 184 -1.56 -2.41 16.17
C ASP A 184 -1.73 -3.34 17.39
N CYS A 185 -0.68 -4.10 17.74
CA CYS A 185 -0.64 -4.98 18.91
C CYS A 185 -0.13 -4.29 20.19
N ASN A 186 0.04 -2.95 20.20
CA ASN A 186 0.58 -2.20 21.33
C ASN A 186 1.97 -2.70 21.78
N ILE A 187 2.80 -3.07 20.82
CA ILE A 187 4.20 -3.48 21.02
C ILE A 187 5.13 -2.36 20.55
N GLN A 188 5.93 -1.84 21.48
CA GLN A 188 6.93 -0.81 21.22
C GLN A 188 8.25 -1.45 20.80
N ILE A 189 8.82 -1.00 19.68
CA ILE A 189 10.10 -1.46 19.16
C ILE A 189 11.18 -0.46 19.56
N PHE A 190 12.23 -0.93 20.21
CA PHE A 190 13.37 -0.11 20.67
C PHE A 190 14.57 -0.23 19.74
N TYR A 191 14.79 -1.43 19.21
CA TYR A 191 15.86 -1.71 18.26
C TYR A 191 15.38 -2.74 17.26
N GLY A 192 15.72 -2.52 15.99
CA GLY A 192 15.39 -3.45 14.91
C GLY A 192 16.59 -3.69 14.02
N ARG A 193 16.82 -4.94 13.64
CA ARG A 193 17.84 -5.34 12.67
C ARG A 193 17.18 -6.14 11.56
N PHE A 194 17.36 -5.69 10.33
CA PHE A 194 16.84 -6.34 9.13
C PHE A 194 18.00 -6.83 8.29
N ARG A 195 18.00 -8.12 7.96
CA ARG A 195 19.04 -8.76 7.16
C ARG A 195 18.42 -9.40 5.92
N SER A 196 19.02 -9.15 4.76
CA SER A 196 18.77 -9.94 3.57
C SER A 196 19.75 -11.10 3.53
N ASP A 197 19.30 -12.23 2.99
CA ASP A 197 20.22 -13.30 2.70
C ASP A 197 21.23 -12.90 1.58
N LYS A 198 22.43 -13.48 1.63
CA LYS A 198 23.46 -13.34 0.59
C LYS A 198 23.25 -14.41 -0.50
N LYS A 199 23.65 -14.11 -1.74
CA LYS A 199 23.61 -15.10 -2.84
C LYS A 199 24.39 -16.36 -2.43
N GLY A 200 23.73 -17.51 -2.40
CA GLY A 200 24.33 -18.83 -2.14
C GLY A 200 23.91 -19.54 -0.85
N SER A 201 23.06 -18.94 -0.02
CA SER A 201 22.56 -19.58 1.20
C SER A 201 21.30 -20.44 0.96
N VAL A 202 21.08 -21.39 1.87
CA VAL A 202 19.94 -22.32 1.91
C VAL A 202 18.59 -21.57 2.00
N ASN A 203 18.60 -20.33 2.52
CA ASN A 203 17.40 -19.50 2.75
C ASN A 203 17.23 -18.39 1.70
N LYS A 204 17.60 -18.66 0.44
CA LYS A 204 17.47 -17.69 -0.66
C LYS A 204 16.03 -17.16 -0.77
N GLY A 205 15.90 -15.83 -0.68
CA GLY A 205 14.60 -15.15 -0.76
C GLY A 205 13.86 -15.08 0.58
N CYS A 206 14.53 -15.32 1.71
CA CYS A 206 14.03 -15.02 3.04
C CYS A 206 14.70 -13.76 3.63
N ARG A 207 14.00 -13.12 4.55
CA ARG A 207 14.46 -12.02 5.40
C ARG A 207 14.53 -12.51 6.83
N GLU A 208 15.61 -12.14 7.51
CA GLU A 208 15.75 -12.29 8.96
C GLU A 208 15.56 -10.92 9.60
N VAL A 209 14.66 -10.86 10.58
CA VAL A 209 14.32 -9.64 11.31
C VAL A 209 14.41 -9.90 12.80
N ASP A 210 15.23 -9.14 13.50
CA ASP A 210 15.37 -9.17 14.95
C ASP A 210 14.83 -7.86 15.53
N LEU A 211 13.84 -7.94 16.42
CA LEU A 211 13.23 -6.78 17.06
C LEU A 211 13.33 -6.90 18.58
N PHE A 212 13.93 -5.90 19.23
CA PHE A 212 13.87 -5.78 20.69
C PHE A 212 12.67 -4.93 21.05
N VAL A 213 11.74 -5.53 21.78
CA VAL A 213 10.42 -4.96 22.03
C VAL A 213 10.03 -4.96 23.50
N LYS A 214 9.08 -4.08 23.83
CA LYS A 214 8.32 -4.07 25.09
C LYS A 214 6.83 -3.87 24.80
N GLN A 215 6.00 -4.27 25.75
CA GLN A 215 4.61 -3.86 25.79
C GLN A 215 4.51 -2.36 26.14
N VAL A 216 3.36 -1.75 25.88
CA VAL A 216 3.06 -0.36 26.28
C VAL A 216 3.21 -0.08 27.78
N ASP A 217 3.07 -1.10 28.63
CA ASP A 217 3.30 -0.98 30.08
C ASP A 217 4.80 -1.01 30.46
N GLY A 218 5.69 -1.04 29.47
CA GLY A 218 7.14 -1.08 29.63
C GLY A 218 7.71 -2.47 29.95
N LYS A 219 6.87 -3.50 30.06
CA LYS A 219 7.29 -4.87 30.39
C LYS A 219 7.61 -5.70 29.16
N LYS A 220 8.33 -6.79 29.39
CA LYS A 220 8.61 -7.84 28.40
C LYS A 220 7.34 -8.62 28.05
N VAL A 221 7.30 -9.19 26.85
CA VAL A 221 6.24 -10.10 26.39
C VAL A 221 6.56 -11.52 26.88
N ILE A 222 6.23 -11.80 28.14
CA ILE A 222 6.52 -13.09 28.79
C ILE A 222 5.35 -14.07 28.64
N ASP A 223 4.13 -13.54 28.73
CA ASP A 223 2.90 -14.32 28.68
C ASP A 223 2.77 -15.12 27.36
N PRO A 224 2.69 -16.47 27.42
CA PRO A 224 2.56 -17.31 26.24
C PRO A 224 1.34 -16.99 25.38
N GLU A 225 0.21 -16.58 25.98
CA GLU A 225 -1.00 -16.24 25.22
C GLU A 225 -0.79 -14.98 24.38
N LYS A 226 -0.13 -13.97 24.96
CA LYS A 226 0.26 -12.75 24.23
C LYS A 226 1.27 -13.02 23.13
N GLN A 227 2.23 -13.91 23.37
CA GLN A 227 3.19 -14.33 22.34
C GLN A 227 2.49 -15.03 21.18
N GLU A 228 1.54 -15.93 21.46
CA GLU A 228 0.79 -16.62 20.41
C GLU A 228 -0.15 -15.67 19.65
N ALA A 229 -0.83 -14.76 20.35
CA ALA A 229 -1.64 -13.73 19.70
C ALA A 229 -0.81 -12.87 18.74
N LEU A 230 0.37 -12.40 19.17
CA LEU A 230 1.27 -11.62 18.33
C LEU A 230 1.83 -12.45 17.16
N ARG A 231 2.21 -13.70 17.40
CA ARG A 231 2.70 -14.63 16.38
C ARG A 231 1.65 -14.87 15.29
N SER A 232 0.43 -15.22 15.70
CA SER A 232 -0.69 -15.46 14.79
C SER A 232 -1.00 -14.21 13.95
N ARG A 233 -1.02 -13.04 14.59
CA ARG A 233 -1.25 -11.77 13.92
C ARG A 233 -0.16 -11.44 12.90
N LEU A 234 1.11 -11.51 13.27
CA LEU A 234 2.23 -11.26 12.35
C LEU A 234 2.20 -12.23 11.16
N ARG A 235 1.93 -13.52 11.39
CA ARG A 235 1.80 -14.50 10.30
C ARG A 235 0.69 -14.12 9.33
N SER A 236 -0.50 -13.81 9.85
CA SER A 236 -1.65 -13.44 9.00
C SER A 236 -1.39 -12.17 8.20
N GLU A 237 -0.80 -11.15 8.81
CA GLU A 237 -0.57 -9.85 8.19
C GLU A 237 0.58 -9.89 7.18
N MET A 238 1.62 -10.70 7.41
CA MET A 238 2.67 -10.90 6.41
C MET A 238 2.21 -11.81 5.26
N LEU A 239 1.34 -12.78 5.51
CA LEU A 239 0.83 -13.68 4.47
C LEU A 239 -0.13 -12.97 3.52
N HIS A 240 -1.03 -12.16 4.09
CA HIS A 240 -2.03 -11.44 3.33
C HIS A 240 -2.09 -9.97 3.78
N PRO A 241 -1.07 -9.13 3.47
CA PRO A 241 -1.07 -7.71 3.85
C PRO A 241 -2.09 -6.89 3.07
N LEU A 242 -2.57 -7.44 1.95
CA LEU A 242 -3.50 -6.81 1.02
C LEU A 242 -4.60 -7.79 0.63
N ARG A 243 -5.76 -7.25 0.24
CA ARG A 243 -6.86 -7.96 -0.39
C ARG A 243 -7.01 -7.43 -1.81
N VAL A 244 -7.17 -8.32 -2.77
CA VAL A 244 -7.31 -7.98 -4.20
C VAL A 244 -8.48 -8.77 -4.74
N MET A 245 -9.45 -8.08 -5.30
CA MET A 245 -10.67 -8.68 -5.85
C MET A 245 -11.11 -7.92 -7.09
N ILE A 246 -11.74 -8.61 -8.03
CA ILE A 246 -12.34 -7.98 -9.21
C ILE A 246 -13.84 -8.26 -9.19
N VAL A 247 -14.65 -7.21 -9.23
CA VAL A 247 -16.11 -7.27 -9.10
C VAL A 247 -16.79 -6.69 -10.33
N SER A 248 -18.06 -7.02 -10.52
CA SER A 248 -18.90 -6.41 -11.54
C SER A 248 -19.88 -5.45 -10.87
N ARG A 249 -20.03 -4.25 -11.43
CA ARG A 249 -20.94 -3.21 -10.96
C ARG A 249 -21.86 -2.82 -12.12
N GLY A 250 -22.95 -3.57 -12.28
CA GLY A 250 -23.77 -3.46 -13.48
C GLY A 250 -22.95 -3.90 -14.72
N PRO A 251 -22.84 -3.08 -15.77
CA PRO A 251 -22.04 -3.40 -16.95
C PRO A 251 -20.52 -3.24 -16.70
N ASP A 252 -20.14 -2.52 -15.65
CA ASP A 252 -18.77 -2.11 -15.40
C ASP A 252 -17.98 -3.18 -14.63
N THR A 253 -16.67 -3.24 -14.88
CA THR A 253 -15.74 -4.08 -14.10
C THR A 253 -14.86 -3.19 -13.21
N GLU A 254 -14.81 -3.50 -11.92
CA GLU A 254 -13.96 -2.79 -10.96
C GLU A 254 -12.92 -3.73 -10.34
N LEU A 255 -11.66 -3.28 -10.28
CA LEU A 255 -10.64 -3.87 -9.42
C LEU A 255 -10.65 -3.15 -8.07
N LEU A 256 -10.71 -3.94 -7.01
CA LEU A 256 -10.62 -3.52 -5.63
C LEU A 256 -9.29 -4.00 -5.05
N VAL A 257 -8.52 -3.08 -4.47
CA VAL A 257 -7.37 -3.40 -3.62
C VAL A 257 -7.61 -2.79 -2.26
N ALA A 258 -7.43 -3.55 -1.19
CA ALA A 258 -7.60 -3.05 0.17
C ALA A 258 -6.45 -3.46 1.08
N ASN A 259 -6.05 -2.57 1.98
CA ASN A 259 -5.12 -2.86 3.06
C ASN A 259 -5.61 -2.26 4.38
N PRO A 260 -5.23 -2.86 5.52
CA PRO A 260 -5.46 -2.23 6.81
C PRO A 260 -4.71 -0.88 6.87
N VAL A 261 -5.32 0.07 7.56
CA VAL A 261 -4.76 1.40 7.82
C VAL A 261 -4.10 1.40 9.19
N GLU A 262 -2.97 2.09 9.32
CA GLU A 262 -2.38 2.38 10.62
C GLU A 262 -3.32 3.28 11.45
N LEU A 263 -3.21 3.25 12.78
CA LEU A 263 -3.87 4.22 13.66
C LEU A 263 -3.58 5.69 13.31
N SER A 264 -2.46 5.99 12.63
CA SER A 264 -2.13 7.33 12.13
C SER A 264 -3.02 7.78 10.94
N GLY A 265 -3.82 6.86 10.40
CA GLY A 265 -4.61 7.08 9.19
C GLY A 265 -3.85 6.83 7.89
N LYS A 266 -2.56 6.48 7.91
CA LYS A 266 -1.81 6.18 6.68
C LYS A 266 -1.94 4.70 6.30
N GLY A 267 -2.27 4.42 5.04
CA GLY A 267 -2.28 3.08 4.48
C GLY A 267 -0.90 2.59 4.02
N ARG A 268 -0.88 1.41 3.40
CA ARG A 268 0.34 0.78 2.89
C ARG A 268 0.91 1.61 1.74
N PRO A 269 2.21 1.98 1.77
CA PRO A 269 2.81 2.79 0.72
C PRO A 269 2.74 2.13 -0.66
N ARG A 270 2.66 2.97 -1.71
CA ARG A 270 2.78 2.60 -3.14
C ARG A 270 1.70 1.64 -3.68
N VAL A 271 0.61 1.39 -2.97
CA VAL A 271 -0.46 0.50 -3.45
C VAL A 271 -1.08 0.99 -4.77
N PHE A 272 -1.41 2.28 -4.89
CA PHE A 272 -1.93 2.86 -6.13
C PHE A 272 -0.92 2.73 -7.29
N TYR A 273 0.36 3.02 -7.02
CA TYR A 273 1.44 2.90 -8.00
C TYR A 273 1.60 1.46 -8.51
N ASP A 274 1.64 0.48 -7.62
CA ASP A 274 1.84 -0.92 -7.98
C ASP A 274 0.62 -1.51 -8.71
N ALA A 275 -0.59 -1.09 -8.33
CA ALA A 275 -1.81 -1.49 -9.02
C ALA A 275 -1.83 -0.96 -10.46
N THR A 276 -1.52 0.33 -10.66
CA THR A 276 -1.44 0.92 -12.01
C THR A 276 -0.31 0.31 -12.85
N LEU A 277 0.83 -0.02 -12.23
CA LEU A 277 1.93 -0.74 -12.91
C LEU A 277 1.49 -2.12 -13.41
N ALA A 278 0.79 -2.87 -12.56
CA ALA A 278 0.28 -4.19 -12.89
C ALA A 278 -0.72 -4.14 -14.05
N LEU A 279 -1.65 -3.18 -14.01
CA LEU A 279 -2.67 -2.98 -15.04
C LEU A 279 -2.05 -2.52 -16.36
N LYS A 280 -1.07 -1.60 -16.33
CA LYS A 280 -0.27 -1.22 -17.49
C LYS A 280 0.41 -2.43 -18.13
N ALA A 281 1.02 -3.31 -17.32
CA ALA A 281 1.69 -4.51 -17.82
C ALA A 281 0.72 -5.53 -18.45
N LEU A 282 -0.57 -5.48 -18.11
CA LEU A 282 -1.62 -6.27 -18.76
C LEU A 282 -2.25 -5.56 -19.96
N GLY A 283 -1.89 -4.29 -20.22
CA GLY A 283 -2.49 -3.48 -21.27
C GLY A 283 -3.93 -3.05 -20.97
N ILE A 284 -4.35 -3.05 -19.69
CA ILE A 284 -5.71 -2.69 -19.27
C ILE A 284 -5.75 -1.19 -18.95
N CYS A 285 -6.71 -0.50 -19.55
CA CYS A 285 -6.95 0.92 -19.30
C CYS A 285 -7.80 1.12 -18.03
N ILE A 286 -7.60 2.26 -17.37
CA ILE A 286 -8.31 2.65 -16.15
C ILE A 286 -9.09 3.92 -16.49
N PHE A 287 -10.42 3.89 -16.34
CA PHE A 287 -11.29 5.04 -16.60
C PHE A 287 -11.41 5.98 -15.39
N SER A 288 -11.37 5.42 -14.19
CA SER A 288 -11.33 6.22 -12.97
C SER A 288 -10.73 5.41 -11.85
N ALA A 289 -10.19 6.11 -10.87
CA ALA A 289 -9.71 5.49 -9.66
C ALA A 289 -10.09 6.32 -8.43
N GLU A 290 -10.48 5.66 -7.34
CA GLU A 290 -10.86 6.30 -6.09
C GLU A 290 -10.16 5.62 -4.93
N ILE A 291 -9.60 6.43 -4.02
CA ILE A 291 -9.03 5.96 -2.76
C ILE A 291 -9.89 6.50 -1.63
N GLY A 292 -10.40 5.58 -0.80
CA GLY A 292 -11.14 5.97 0.38
C GLY A 292 -11.00 4.98 1.50
N ARG A 293 -11.66 5.31 2.60
CA ARG A 293 -11.57 4.55 3.85
C ARG A 293 -12.88 3.89 4.17
N GLN A 294 -12.80 2.67 4.67
CA GLN A 294 -13.96 1.92 5.10
C GLN A 294 -13.66 1.23 6.42
N ALA A 295 -14.56 1.45 7.39
CA ALA A 295 -14.58 0.69 8.62
C ALA A 295 -15.14 -0.71 8.32
N ALA A 296 -14.44 -1.76 8.76
CA ALA A 296 -14.94 -3.12 8.72
C ALA A 296 -14.42 -3.90 9.94
N SER A 297 -15.35 -4.47 10.71
CA SER A 297 -15.06 -5.06 12.02
C SER A 297 -14.32 -4.07 12.92
N GLU A 298 -13.28 -4.49 13.64
CA GLU A 298 -12.49 -3.67 14.58
C GLU A 298 -11.41 -2.80 13.90
N ARG A 299 -11.48 -2.59 12.58
CA ARG A 299 -10.37 -2.02 11.79
C ARG A 299 -10.82 -1.06 10.69
N GLN A 300 -9.94 -0.12 10.37
CA GLN A 300 -10.05 0.74 9.20
C GLN A 300 -9.27 0.15 8.04
N TRP A 301 -9.85 0.21 6.85
CA TRP A 301 -9.26 -0.22 5.59
C TRP A 301 -9.15 0.95 4.64
N GLU A 302 -8.04 1.04 3.95
CA GLU A 302 -7.90 1.92 2.78
C GLU A 302 -8.17 1.07 1.55
N VAL A 303 -9.12 1.53 0.75
CA VAL A 303 -9.65 0.80 -0.40
C VAL A 303 -9.40 1.63 -1.65
N TYR A 304 -8.80 0.98 -2.62
CA TYR A 304 -8.46 1.49 -3.94
C TYR A 304 -9.42 0.84 -4.93
N ARG A 305 -10.24 1.65 -5.58
CA ARG A 305 -11.20 1.21 -6.58
C ARG A 305 -10.74 1.69 -7.93
N PHE A 306 -10.56 0.78 -8.88
CA PHE A 306 -10.19 1.10 -10.26
C PHE A 306 -11.30 0.62 -11.18
N LEU A 307 -11.93 1.56 -11.90
CA LEU A 307 -12.85 1.24 -12.98
C LEU A 307 -12.03 0.86 -14.21
N LEU A 308 -12.17 -0.38 -14.66
CA LEU A 308 -11.37 -0.95 -15.74
C LEU A 308 -12.13 -0.91 -17.06
N ASP A 309 -11.39 -0.71 -18.15
CA ASP A 309 -11.90 -0.89 -19.50
C ASP A 309 -12.08 -2.38 -19.84
N ASP A 310 -13.23 -2.71 -20.42
CA ASP A 310 -13.52 -4.05 -20.93
C ASP A 310 -13.26 -4.10 -22.44
N SER A 311 -11.97 -4.21 -22.78
CA SER A 311 -11.53 -4.21 -24.18
C SER A 311 -11.80 -5.56 -24.86
N LYS A 312 -12.04 -5.54 -26.18
CA LYS A 312 -12.16 -6.77 -26.99
C LYS A 312 -10.90 -7.65 -26.96
N GLU A 313 -9.73 -7.04 -26.79
CA GLU A 313 -8.43 -7.73 -26.72
C GLU A 313 -8.23 -8.48 -25.39
N PHE A 314 -8.82 -7.97 -24.32
CA PHE A 314 -8.73 -8.53 -22.97
C PHE A 314 -10.09 -8.46 -22.26
N PRO A 315 -11.05 -9.33 -22.61
CA PRO A 315 -12.40 -9.26 -22.07
C PRO A 315 -12.44 -9.63 -20.58
N LEU A 316 -13.11 -8.84 -19.77
CA LEU A 316 -13.21 -8.98 -18.32
C LEU A 316 -14.61 -9.38 -17.83
N ALA A 317 -15.69 -8.90 -18.46
CA ALA A 317 -17.05 -9.19 -17.99
C ALA A 317 -17.38 -10.69 -18.00
N ASN A 318 -16.93 -11.41 -19.03
CA ASN A 318 -17.33 -12.81 -19.29
C ASN A 318 -16.18 -13.82 -19.18
N SER A 319 -15.01 -13.42 -18.65
CA SER A 319 -13.83 -14.30 -18.59
C SER A 319 -13.28 -14.43 -17.17
N PRO A 320 -13.69 -15.47 -16.41
CA PRO A 320 -13.13 -15.77 -15.09
C PRO A 320 -11.60 -15.94 -15.14
N THR A 321 -11.07 -16.51 -16.23
CA THR A 321 -9.63 -16.70 -16.43
C THR A 321 -8.88 -15.36 -16.50
N ASN A 322 -9.40 -14.39 -17.25
CA ASN A 322 -8.78 -13.06 -17.35
C ASN A 322 -8.90 -12.30 -16.02
N ARG A 323 -10.04 -12.40 -15.34
CA ARG A 323 -10.26 -11.83 -14.01
C ARG A 323 -9.24 -12.36 -13.00
N ASN A 324 -9.04 -13.68 -12.95
CA ASN A 324 -8.04 -14.31 -12.09
C ASN A 324 -6.62 -13.87 -12.45
N ARG A 325 -6.31 -13.77 -13.76
CA ARG A 325 -5.02 -13.26 -14.23
C ARG A 325 -4.74 -11.82 -13.78
N VAL A 326 -5.75 -10.95 -13.76
CA VAL A 326 -5.64 -9.58 -13.22
C VAL A 326 -5.33 -9.61 -11.73
N VAL A 327 -6.15 -10.33 -10.95
CA VAL A 327 -5.97 -10.44 -9.50
C VAL A 327 -4.58 -10.97 -9.15
N ASP A 328 -4.14 -12.03 -9.81
CA ASP A 328 -2.82 -12.63 -9.58
C ASP A 328 -1.68 -11.70 -9.97
N ARG A 329 -1.78 -11.01 -11.11
CA ARG A 329 -0.74 -10.06 -11.54
C ARG A 329 -0.65 -8.87 -10.59
N VAL A 330 -1.78 -8.29 -10.21
CA VAL A 330 -1.85 -7.16 -9.26
C VAL A 330 -1.27 -7.58 -7.91
N ARG A 331 -1.68 -8.73 -7.37
CA ARG A 331 -1.16 -9.27 -6.11
C ARG A 331 0.36 -9.47 -6.18
N LYS A 332 0.87 -10.10 -7.24
CA LYS A 332 2.32 -10.31 -7.41
C LYS A 332 3.11 -8.98 -7.46
N THR A 333 2.63 -8.00 -8.21
CA THR A 333 3.27 -6.67 -8.29
C THR A 333 3.28 -5.96 -6.94
N LEU A 334 2.16 -5.96 -6.21
CA LEU A 334 2.03 -5.34 -4.88
C LEU A 334 2.94 -5.99 -3.83
N MET A 335 3.20 -7.29 -3.97
CA MET A 335 4.07 -8.08 -3.09
C MET A 335 5.53 -8.11 -3.55
N GLY A 336 5.84 -7.58 -4.74
CA GLY A 336 7.20 -7.61 -5.31
C GLY A 336 7.65 -9.00 -5.77
N CYS A 337 6.73 -9.93 -5.98
CA CYS A 337 7.01 -11.28 -6.47
C CYS A 337 7.10 -11.26 -8.01
N TYR A 338 8.26 -10.86 -8.54
CA TYR A 338 8.53 -10.96 -9.97
C TYR A 338 9.20 -12.30 -10.27
N ASN A 339 8.53 -13.14 -11.06
CA ASN A 339 9.18 -14.25 -11.76
C ASN A 339 10.02 -13.71 -12.91
#